data_AF-B9MSA5-F1
#
_entry.id   AF-B9MSA5-F1
#
_cell.length_a   1.000
_cell.length_b   1.000
_cell.length_c   1.000
_cell.angle_alpha   90.00
_cell.angle_beta   90.00
_cell.angle_gamma   90.00
#
_symmetry.space_group_name_H-M   'P 1'
#
loop_
_entity.id
_entity.type
_entity.pdbx_description
1 polymer ?
#
loop_
_entity_poly.entity_id
_entity_poly.type
_entity_poly.pdbx_seq_one_letter_code
_entity_poly.pdbx_strand_id
1 'polypeptide(L)'
;MKNIQQLCDELGISRTTVYKYIRRLGIEVKKEGNIAFINDDDIEKIKEALSTASTNSLHTDYKLEYIQSLQQQIETLQKQVDFLKEQLRAKDEQIAKLIQTNQNFQVLLKEKEEQIYQLEGQKQKGSFLKKLFGR
;
A
#
# COMPACT_ATOMS: atom_id res chain seq x y z
N MET A 1 30.06 -35.15 -30.86
CA MET A 1 29.32 -34.46 -31.93
C MET A 1 27.99 -35.17 -32.13
N LYS A 2 26.87 -34.45 -32.12
CA LYS A 2 25.54 -35.04 -32.37
C LYS A 2 24.89 -34.38 -33.57
N ASN A 3 24.04 -35.14 -34.27
CA ASN A 3 23.25 -34.55 -35.34
C ASN A 3 22.08 -33.74 -34.75
N ILE A 4 21.56 -32.78 -35.52
CA ILE A 4 20.46 -31.91 -35.06
C ILE A 4 19.21 -32.72 -34.70
N GLN A 5 18.94 -33.82 -35.39
CA GLN A 5 17.77 -34.65 -35.11
C GLN A 5 17.86 -35.34 -33.75
N GLN A 6 18.99 -35.97 -33.45
CA GLN A 6 19.30 -36.59 -32.16
C GLN A 6 19.21 -35.57 -31.02
N LEU A 7 19.69 -34.34 -31.25
CA LEU A 7 19.57 -33.27 -30.28
C LEU A 7 18.11 -32.85 -30.04
N CYS A 8 17.28 -32.81 -31.09
CA CYS A 8 15.85 -32.54 -30.95
C CYS A 8 15.17 -33.64 -30.14
N ASP A 9 15.48 -34.90 -30.42
CA ASP A 9 14.88 -36.06 -29.76
C ASP A 9 15.32 -36.15 -28.28
N GLU A 10 16.59 -35.82 -27.97
CA GLU A 10 17.12 -35.77 -26.60
C GLU A 10 16.50 -34.66 -25.76
N LEU A 11 16.36 -33.46 -26.34
CA LEU A 11 15.85 -32.28 -25.62
C LEU A 11 14.33 -32.12 -25.70
N GLY A 12 13.64 -32.93 -26.50
CA GLY A 12 12.20 -32.84 -26.73
C GLY A 12 11.75 -31.51 -27.37
N ILE A 13 12.63 -30.85 -28.13
CA ILE A 13 12.36 -29.54 -28.75
C ILE A 13 12.34 -29.63 -30.28
N SER A 14 11.61 -28.72 -30.91
CA SER A 14 11.54 -28.69 -32.39
C SER A 14 12.89 -28.34 -33.03
N ARG A 15 13.13 -28.82 -34.26
CA ARG A 15 14.29 -28.41 -35.08
C ARG A 15 14.39 -26.90 -35.21
N THR A 16 13.24 -26.22 -35.38
CA THR A 16 13.18 -24.76 -35.48
C THR A 16 13.70 -24.10 -34.21
N THR A 17 13.34 -24.64 -33.04
CA THR A 17 13.87 -24.19 -31.75
C THR A 17 15.38 -24.36 -31.70
N VAL A 18 15.90 -25.54 -32.04
CA VAL A 18 17.35 -25.79 -32.08
C VAL A 18 18.06 -24.77 -33.00
N TYR A 19 17.59 -24.57 -34.22
CA TYR A 19 18.17 -23.59 -35.15
C TYR A 19 18.09 -22.14 -34.66
N LYS A 20 17.03 -21.78 -33.92
CA LYS A 20 16.92 -20.46 -33.27
C LYS A 20 18.04 -20.25 -32.26
N TYR A 21 18.34 -21.25 -31.44
CA TYR A 21 19.41 -21.18 -30.44
C TYR A 21 20.80 -21.20 -31.08
N ILE A 22 21.01 -22.02 -32.13
CA ILE A 22 22.26 -22.03 -32.91
C ILE A 22 22.56 -20.62 -33.46
N ARG A 23 21.57 -19.97 -34.09
CA ARG A 23 21.73 -18.60 -34.61
C ARG A 23 21.97 -17.58 -33.49
N ARG A 24 21.25 -17.70 -32.38
CA ARG A 24 21.35 -16.78 -31.24
C ARG A 24 22.71 -16.85 -30.54
N LEU A 25 23.27 -18.04 -30.42
CA LEU A 25 24.53 -18.31 -29.74
C LEU A 25 25.74 -18.25 -30.70
N GLY A 26 25.52 -18.05 -31.99
CA GLY A 26 26.60 -18.02 -33.00
C GLY A 26 27.33 -19.35 -33.16
N ILE A 27 26.64 -20.47 -32.95
CA ILE A 27 27.24 -21.81 -32.99
C ILE A 27 27.48 -22.23 -34.45
N GLU A 28 28.69 -22.71 -34.73
CA GLU A 28 29.03 -23.27 -36.04
C GLU A 28 28.59 -24.73 -36.13
N VAL A 29 28.06 -25.11 -37.30
CA VAL A 29 27.52 -26.43 -37.54
C VAL A 29 28.29 -27.07 -38.69
N LYS A 30 28.84 -28.26 -38.45
CA LYS A 30 29.52 -29.02 -39.50
C LYS A 30 28.48 -29.75 -40.34
N LYS A 31 28.55 -29.59 -41.65
CA LYS A 31 27.66 -30.28 -42.60
C LYS A 31 28.41 -31.43 -43.26
N GLU A 32 27.85 -32.62 -43.17
CA GLU A 32 28.29 -33.79 -43.92
C GLU A 32 27.10 -34.26 -44.77
N GLY A 33 27.15 -33.96 -46.08
CA GLY A 33 26.02 -34.14 -46.99
C GLY A 33 24.80 -33.31 -46.56
N ASN A 34 23.66 -33.99 -46.36
CA ASN A 34 22.40 -33.37 -45.94
C ASN A 34 22.23 -33.32 -44.41
N ILE A 35 23.19 -33.82 -43.63
CA ILE A 35 23.11 -33.91 -42.18
C ILE A 35 24.01 -32.85 -41.54
N ALA A 36 23.49 -32.22 -40.51
CA ALA A 36 24.13 -31.14 -39.77
C ALA A 36 24.49 -31.63 -38.36
N PHE A 37 25.74 -31.40 -37.96
CA PHE A 37 26.34 -31.86 -36.72
C PHE A 37 26.85 -30.71 -35.86
N ILE A 38 26.63 -30.84 -34.56
CA ILE A 38 27.02 -29.85 -33.54
C ILE A 38 28.03 -30.50 -32.60
N ASN A 39 29.03 -29.73 -32.17
CA ASN A 39 30.01 -30.15 -31.17
C ASN A 39 29.37 -30.29 -29.79
N ASP A 40 29.92 -31.14 -28.93
CA ASP A 40 29.32 -31.42 -27.63
C ASP A 40 29.37 -30.17 -26.71
N ASP A 41 30.42 -29.36 -26.78
CA ASP A 41 30.51 -28.09 -26.04
C ASP A 41 29.40 -27.10 -26.41
N ASP A 42 29.05 -27.04 -27.70
CA ASP A 42 27.99 -26.15 -28.20
C ASP A 42 26.59 -26.69 -27.86
N ILE A 43 26.45 -28.01 -27.73
CA ILE A 43 25.23 -28.64 -27.23
C ILE A 43 24.99 -28.25 -25.77
N GLU A 44 26.03 -28.25 -24.92
CA GLU A 44 25.91 -27.82 -23.53
C GLU A 44 25.52 -26.33 -23.43
N LYS A 45 26.07 -25.46 -24.28
CA LYS A 45 25.62 -24.04 -24.36
C LYS A 45 24.13 -23.92 -24.71
N ILE A 46 23.63 -24.75 -25.63
CA ILE A 46 22.20 -24.75 -26.00
C ILE A 46 21.34 -25.20 -24.80
N LYS A 47 21.77 -26.23 -24.08
CA LYS A 47 21.07 -26.73 -22.87
C LYS A 47 21.01 -25.68 -21.75
N GLU A 48 22.11 -25.00 -21.50
CA GLU A 48 22.18 -23.92 -20.51
C GLU A 48 21.28 -22.74 -20.91
N ALA A 49 21.34 -22.34 -22.18
CA ALA A 49 20.54 -21.26 -22.72
C ALA A 49 19.03 -21.57 -22.72
N LEU A 50 18.66 -22.85 -22.85
CA LEU A 50 17.28 -23.33 -22.78
C LEU A 50 16.77 -23.31 -21.33
N SER A 51 17.60 -23.78 -20.40
CA SER A 51 17.29 -23.81 -18.96
C SER A 51 17.07 -22.40 -18.41
N THR A 52 17.93 -21.45 -18.77
CA THR A 52 17.82 -20.03 -18.36
C THR A 52 16.62 -19.32 -18.96
N ALA A 53 16.22 -19.64 -20.20
CA ALA A 53 15.04 -19.03 -20.82
C ALA A 53 13.73 -19.47 -20.16
N SER A 54 13.64 -20.74 -19.76
CA SER A 54 12.45 -21.30 -19.09
C SER A 54 12.26 -20.73 -17.68
N THR A 55 13.34 -20.57 -16.92
CA THR A 55 13.28 -20.05 -15.54
C THR A 55 13.04 -18.54 -15.49
N ASN A 56 13.64 -17.77 -16.40
CA ASN A 56 13.55 -16.31 -16.36
C ASN A 56 12.21 -15.76 -16.87
N SER A 57 11.52 -16.43 -17.80
CA SER A 57 10.25 -15.94 -18.34
C SER A 57 9.12 -16.05 -17.31
N LEU A 58 8.91 -17.26 -16.77
CA LEU A 58 7.81 -17.49 -15.82
C LEU A 58 8.04 -16.77 -14.50
N HIS A 59 9.28 -16.75 -14.00
CA HIS A 59 9.56 -16.15 -12.69
C HIS A 59 9.49 -14.61 -12.71
N THR A 60 9.77 -13.97 -13.85
CA THR A 60 9.65 -12.51 -14.00
C THR A 60 8.20 -12.06 -14.03
N ASP A 61 7.33 -12.78 -14.73
CA ASP A 61 5.92 -12.41 -14.88
C ASP A 61 5.17 -12.49 -13.53
N TYR A 62 5.33 -13.61 -12.79
CA TYR A 62 4.73 -13.74 -11.45
C TYR A 62 5.25 -12.71 -10.44
N LYS A 63 6.54 -12.35 -10.53
CA LYS A 63 7.11 -11.30 -9.66
C LYS A 63 6.53 -9.94 -9.97
N LEU A 64 6.34 -9.62 -11.25
CA LEU A 64 5.78 -8.33 -11.67
C LEU A 64 4.33 -8.18 -11.20
N GLU A 65 3.49 -9.20 -11.41
CA GLU A 65 2.11 -9.21 -10.93
C GLU A 65 2.03 -9.09 -9.40
N TYR A 66 2.89 -9.82 -8.69
CA TYR A 66 2.96 -9.74 -7.23
C TYR A 66 3.35 -8.34 -6.75
N ILE A 67 4.38 -7.73 -7.34
CA ILE A 67 4.81 -6.36 -7.02
C ILE A 67 3.68 -5.36 -7.28
N GLN A 68 2.97 -5.47 -8.40
CA GLN A 68 1.84 -4.60 -8.72
C GLN A 68 0.71 -4.75 -7.70
N SER A 69 0.41 -5.99 -7.29
CA SER A 69 -0.61 -6.24 -6.25
C SER A 69 -0.24 -5.63 -4.90
N LEU A 70 1.05 -5.68 -4.52
CA LEU A 70 1.54 -5.06 -3.29
C LEU A 70 1.47 -3.53 -3.37
N GLN A 71 1.80 -2.95 -4.52
CA GLN A 71 1.68 -1.50 -4.74
C GLN A 71 0.23 -1.02 -4.59
N GLN A 72 -0.73 -1.74 -5.17
CA GLN A 72 -2.16 -1.43 -5.03
C GLN A 72 -2.64 -1.54 -3.57
N GLN A 73 -2.17 -2.55 -2.84
CA GLN A 73 -2.47 -2.69 -1.41
C GLN A 73 -1.89 -1.53 -0.59
N ILE A 74 -0.65 -1.15 -0.85
CA ILE A 74 0.00 0.00 -0.19
C ILE A 74 -0.77 1.28 -0.47
N GLU A 75 -1.15 1.55 -1.73
CA GLU A 75 -1.94 2.73 -2.09
C GLU A 75 -3.29 2.75 -1.37
N THR A 76 -3.97 1.60 -1.31
CA THR A 76 -5.25 1.48 -0.62
C THR A 76 -5.11 1.74 0.88
N LEU A 77 -4.07 1.19 1.51
CA LEU A 77 -3.79 1.41 2.93
C LEU A 77 -3.42 2.87 3.22
N GLN A 78 -2.65 3.52 2.34
CA GLN A 78 -2.32 4.94 2.45
C GLN A 78 -3.58 5.81 2.40
N LYS A 79 -4.48 5.56 1.44
CA LYS A 79 -5.79 6.27 1.36
C LYS A 79 -6.62 6.07 2.62
N GLN A 80 -6.65 4.86 3.18
CA GLN A 80 -7.36 4.59 4.43
C GLN A 80 -6.74 5.35 5.62
N VAL A 81 -5.41 5.38 5.71
CA VAL A 81 -4.69 6.12 6.76
C VAL A 81 -4.99 7.62 6.67
N ASP A 82 -4.97 8.18 5.47
CA ASP A 82 -5.25 9.61 5.27
C ASP A 82 -6.70 9.95 5.61
N PHE A 83 -7.64 9.10 5.20
CA PHE A 83 -9.06 9.23 5.58
C PHE A 83 -9.26 9.19 7.10
N LEU A 84 -8.63 8.24 7.79
CA LEU A 84 -8.72 8.12 9.25
C LEU A 84 -8.08 9.32 9.98
N LYS A 85 -6.96 9.84 9.47
CA LYS A 85 -6.33 11.05 10.02
C LYS A 85 -7.24 12.27 9.90
N GLU A 86 -7.90 12.44 8.76
CA GLU A 86 -8.82 13.55 8.56
C GLU A 86 -10.06 13.43 9.46
N GLN A 87 -10.59 12.22 9.60
CA GLN A 87 -11.69 11.96 10.52
C GLN A 87 -11.30 12.26 11.98
N LEU A 88 -10.07 11.91 12.39
CA LEU A 88 -9.57 12.20 13.72
C LEU A 88 -9.46 13.71 13.96
N ARG A 89 -8.91 14.47 13.00
CA ARG A 89 -8.85 15.94 13.08
C ARG A 89 -10.23 16.57 13.24
N ALA A 90 -11.20 16.15 12.43
CA ALA A 90 -12.57 16.65 12.51
C ALA A 90 -13.21 16.37 13.89
N LYS A 91 -12.92 15.20 14.48
CA LYS A 91 -13.38 14.86 15.84
C LYS A 91 -12.68 15.70 16.90
N ASP A 92 -11.38 15.93 16.80
CA ASP A 92 -10.63 16.77 17.73
C ASP A 92 -11.14 18.23 17.71
N GLU A 93 -11.44 18.77 16.53
CA GLU A 93 -12.06 20.10 16.41
C GLU A 93 -13.45 20.15 17.05
N GLN A 94 -14.26 19.11 16.86
CA GLN A 94 -15.57 19.01 17.48
C GLN A 94 -15.46 18.98 19.01
N ILE A 95 -14.51 18.21 19.54
CA ILE A 95 -14.23 18.15 20.98
C ILE A 95 -13.78 19.52 21.49
N ALA A 96 -12.88 20.21 20.79
CA ALA A 96 -12.43 21.54 21.18
C ALA A 96 -13.60 22.55 21.26
N LYS A 97 -14.51 22.54 20.27
CA LYS A 97 -15.72 23.38 20.28
C LYS A 97 -16.65 23.05 21.44
N LEU A 98 -16.83 21.75 21.75
CA LEU A 98 -17.63 21.32 22.88
C LEU A 98 -17.02 21.77 24.21
N ILE A 99 -15.70 21.64 24.39
CA ILE A 99 -14.98 22.10 25.58
C ILE A 99 -15.17 23.61 25.76
N GLN A 100 -14.95 24.39 24.71
CA GLN A 100 -15.13 25.85 24.75
C GLN A 100 -16.57 26.23 25.14
N THR A 101 -17.56 25.56 24.54
CA THR A 101 -18.97 25.79 24.85
C THR A 101 -19.29 25.45 26.30
N ASN A 102 -18.74 24.35 26.82
CA ASN A 102 -18.91 23.94 28.21
C ASN A 102 -18.29 24.95 29.18
N GLN A 103 -17.10 25.45 28.88
CA GLN A 103 -16.44 26.50 29.66
C GLN A 103 -17.29 27.79 29.70
N ASN A 104 -17.81 28.22 28.55
CA ASN A 104 -18.69 29.38 28.47
C ASN A 104 -19.95 29.20 29.34
N PHE A 105 -20.57 28.01 29.33
CA PHE A 105 -21.71 27.72 30.19
C PHE A 105 -21.35 27.73 31.68
N GLN A 106 -20.19 27.20 32.07
CA GLN A 106 -19.74 27.24 33.46
C GLN A 106 -19.53 28.67 33.97
N VAL A 107 -18.96 29.55 33.13
CA VAL A 107 -18.80 30.98 33.47
C VAL A 107 -20.17 31.64 33.64
N LEU A 108 -21.07 31.44 32.67
CA LEU A 108 -22.41 32.02 32.73
C LEU A 108 -23.20 31.54 33.97
N LEU A 109 -23.07 30.27 34.34
CA LEU A 109 -23.70 29.72 35.53
C LEU A 109 -23.18 30.41 36.80
N LYS A 110 -21.87 30.60 36.94
CA LYS A 110 -21.28 31.34 38.07
C LYS A 110 -21.77 32.78 38.14
N GLU A 111 -21.81 33.49 37.00
CA GLU A 111 -22.33 34.86 36.95
C GLU A 111 -23.80 34.93 37.39
N LYS A 112 -24.61 33.92 37.01
CA LYS A 112 -26.01 33.84 37.43
C LYS A 112 -26.15 33.55 38.92
N GLU A 113 -25.34 32.66 39.47
CA GLU A 113 -25.29 32.38 40.91
C GLU A 113 -24.91 33.64 41.71
N GLU A 114 -23.90 34.38 41.26
CA GLU A 114 -23.50 35.65 41.89
C GLU A 114 -24.61 36.71 41.83
N GLN A 115 -25.31 36.84 40.70
CA GLN A 115 -26.46 37.74 40.56
C GLN A 115 -27.58 37.38 41.53
N ILE A 116 -27.88 36.08 41.68
CA ILE A 116 -28.89 35.60 42.63
C ILE A 116 -28.49 35.96 44.06
N TYR A 117 -27.26 35.70 44.46
CA TYR A 117 -26.76 36.02 45.80
C TYR A 117 -26.88 37.52 46.12
N GLN A 118 -26.54 38.39 45.17
CA GLN A 118 -26.67 39.84 45.33
C GLN A 118 -28.13 40.27 45.50
N LEU A 119 -29.04 39.73 44.67
CA LEU A 119 -30.47 40.03 44.75
C LEU A 119 -31.09 39.57 46.08
N GLU A 120 -30.70 38.40 46.57
CA GLU A 120 -31.13 37.89 47.87
C GLU A 120 -30.63 38.79 49.02
N GLY A 121 -29.37 39.21 48.98
CA GLY A 121 -28.81 40.15 49.95
C GLY A 121 -29.53 41.51 49.95
N GLN A 122 -29.90 42.03 48.78
CA GLN A 122 -30.68 43.27 48.67
C GLN A 122 -32.11 43.11 49.23
N LYS A 123 -32.79 42.00 48.95
CA LYS A 123 -34.13 41.69 49.51
C LYS A 123 -34.09 41.62 51.04
N GLN A 124 -33.07 40.99 51.62
CA GLN A 124 -32.91 40.91 53.08
C GLN A 124 -32.70 42.29 53.70
N LYS A 125 -31.84 43.14 53.12
CA LYS A 125 -31.62 44.52 53.59
C LYS A 125 -32.89 45.38 53.50
N GLY A 126 -33.64 45.31 52.40
CA GLY A 126 -34.90 46.03 52.24
C GLY A 126 -35.99 45.59 53.22
N SER A 127 -36.07 44.28 53.51
CA SER A 127 -36.97 43.73 54.52
C SER A 127 -36.59 44.17 55.95
N PHE A 128 -35.29 44.19 56.26
CA PHE A 128 -34.77 44.68 57.54
C PHE A 128 -35.07 46.17 57.74
N LEU A 129 -34.82 47.02 56.74
CA LEU A 129 -35.10 48.46 56.82
C LEU A 129 -36.60 48.75 56.98
N LYS A 130 -37.48 48.01 56.31
CA LYS A 130 -38.94 48.12 56.51
C LYS A 130 -39.36 47.76 57.95
N LYS A 131 -38.76 46.73 58.56
CA LYS A 131 -39.05 46.35 59.94
C LYS A 131 -38.52 47.37 60.96
N LEU A 132 -37.38 48.02 60.66
CA LEU A 132 -36.72 48.94 61.58
C LEU A 132 -37.32 50.35 61.55
N PHE A 133 -37.79 50.82 60.39
CA PHE A 133 -38.25 52.20 60.19
C PHE A 133 -39.72 52.32 59.78
N GLY A 134 -40.45 51.20 59.64
CA GLY A 134 -41.88 51.20 59.37
C GLY A 134 -42.71 51.35 60.65
N ARG A 135 -42.95 52.59 61.06
CA ARG A 135 -44.08 53.00 61.90
C ARG A 135 -44.98 53.91 61.09
#